data_AF-A0A847UIW5-F1
#
_entry.id   AF-A0A847UIW5-F1
#
_cell.length_a   1.000
_cell.length_b   1.000
_cell.length_c   1.000
_cell.angle_alpha   90.00
_cell.angle_beta   90.00
_cell.angle_gamma   90.00
#
_symmetry.space_group_name_H-M   'P 1'
#
loop_
_entity.id
_entity.type
_entity.pdbx_description
1 polymer ?
#
loop_
_entity_poly.entity_id
_entity_poly.type
_entity_poly.pdbx_seq_one_letter_code
_entity_poly.pdbx_strand_id
1 'polypeptide(L)' 'SGKVELTYLGNAFHVELPVCPRCGAVYIYEELALGRIREVEQLLEDK' A
#
# COMPACT_ATOMS: atom_id res chain seq x y z
N SER A 1 8.29 11.68 -0.78
CA SER A 1 7.56 10.44 -0.46
C SER A 1 7.01 10.57 0.94
N GLY A 2 5.96 9.82 1.25
CA GLY A 2 5.43 9.77 2.61
C GLY A 2 4.77 8.43 2.90
N LYS A 3 4.64 8.12 4.19
CA LYS A 3 3.96 6.94 4.70
C LYS A 3 2.47 7.03 4.41
N VAL A 4 1.96 6.09 3.62
CA VAL A 4 0.55 5.98 3.26
C VAL A 4 0.00 4.71 3.89
N GLU A 5 -1.11 4.83 4.62
CA GLU A 5 -1.90 3.68 5.05
C GLU A 5 -2.82 3.25 3.92
N LEU A 6 -2.81 1.95 3.62
CA LEU A 6 -3.68 1.38 2.62
C LEU A 6 -4.43 0.19 3.24
N THR A 7 -5.71 0.07 2.89
CA THR A 7 -6.58 -1.00 3.37
C THR A 7 -6.93 -1.94 2.22
N TYR A 8 -6.72 -3.24 2.44
CA TYR A 8 -7.08 -4.30 1.50
C TYR A 8 -7.75 -5.45 2.24
N LEU A 9 -8.96 -5.84 1.83
CA LEU A 9 -9.76 -6.90 2.46
C LEU A 9 -9.88 -6.78 3.99
N GLY A 10 -9.97 -5.54 4.50
CA GLY A 10 -10.06 -5.27 5.94
C GLY A 10 -8.72 -5.25 6.68
N ASN A 11 -7.61 -5.57 6.02
CA ASN A 11 -6.26 -5.45 6.58
C ASN A 11 -5.66 -4.10 6.18
N ALA A 12 -5.18 -3.33 7.16
CA ALA A 12 -4.48 -2.08 6.93
C ALA A 12 -2.96 -2.28 7.05
N PHE A 13 -2.21 -1.63 6.17
CA PHE A 13 -0.76 -1.66 6.19
C PHE A 13 -0.16 -0.38 5.63
N HIS A 14 1.10 -0.13 5.98
CA HIS A 14 1.78 1.12 5.68
C HIS A 14 2.87 0.91 4.64
N VAL A 15 2.93 1.80 3.65
CA VAL A 15 3.93 1.78 2.58
C VAL A 15 4.42 3.20 2.27
N GLU A 16 5.69 3.34 1.91
CA GLU A 16 6.27 4.60 1.43
C GLU A 16 5.97 4.79 -0.04
N LEU A 17 5.19 5.82 -0.37
CA LEU A 17 4.80 6.11 -1.76
C LEU A 17 5.08 7.56 -2.14
N PRO A 18 5.23 7.87 -3.43
CA PRO A 18 5.21 9.23 -3.91
C PRO A 18 3.85 9.86 -3.60
N VAL A 19 3.88 11.01 -2.93
CA VAL A 19 2.71 11.82 -2.62
C VAL A 19 2.89 13.17 -3.31
N CYS A 20 1.87 13.59 -4.06
CA CYS A 20 1.86 14.89 -4.70
C CYS A 20 1.89 15.99 -3.63
N PRO A 21 2.92 16.86 -3.57
CA PRO A 21 3.02 17.89 -2.54
C PRO A 21 1.98 19.01 -2.71
N ARG A 22 1.28 19.08 -3.85
CA ARG A 22 0.27 20.11 -4.13
C ARG A 22 -1.13 19.70 -3.67
N CYS A 23 -1.52 18.45 -3.91
CA CYS A 23 -2.90 17.98 -3.67
C CYS A 23 -3.01 16.74 -2.79
N GLY A 24 -1.89 16.13 -2.39
CA GLY A 24 -1.89 14.93 -1.54
C GLY A 24 -2.21 13.62 -2.27
N ALA A 25 -2.40 13.64 -3.59
CA ALA A 25 -2.64 12.42 -4.35
C ALA A 25 -1.44 11.46 -4.24
N VAL A 26 -1.73 10.18 -4.01
CA VAL A 26 -0.73 9.11 -3.89
C VAL A 26 -0.58 8.42 -5.23
N TYR A 27 0.67 8.21 -5.67
CA TYR A 27 0.95 7.41 -6.86
C TYR A 27 1.13 5.94 -6.47
N ILE A 28 0.26 5.07 -6.99
CA ILE A 28 0.29 3.63 -6.77
C ILE A 28 0.94 2.98 -8.00
N TYR A 29 2.09 2.32 -7.83
CA TYR A 29 2.72 1.56 -8.91
C TYR A 29 1.84 0.37 -9.32
N GLU A 30 1.85 0.03 -10.61
CA GLU A 30 1.06 -1.10 -11.13
C GLU A 30 1.44 -2.43 -10.46
N GLU A 31 2.73 -2.67 -10.26
CA GLU A 31 3.22 -3.84 -9.53
C GLU A 31 2.69 -3.91 -8.10
N LEU A 32 2.50 -2.76 -7.45
CA LEU A 32 1.91 -2.71 -6.11
C LEU A 32 0.42 -3.01 -6.22
N ALA A 33 -0.29 -2.39 -7.16
CA ALA A 33 -1.72 -2.63 -7.38
C ALA A 33 -2.06 -4.10 -7.68
N LEU A 34 -1.25 -4.75 -8.52
CA LEU A 34 -1.40 -6.17 -8.89
C LEU A 34 -0.82 -7.10 -7.81
N GLY A 35 0.28 -6.71 -7.17
CA GLY A 35 1.01 -7.49 -6.17
C GLY A 35 0.48 -7.39 -4.75
N ARG A 36 -0.50 -6.50 -4.48
CA ARG A 36 -1.13 -6.30 -3.15
C ARG A 36 -1.57 -7.59 -2.46
N ILE A 37 -1.97 -8.59 -3.25
CA ILE A 37 -2.43 -9.88 -2.74
C ILE A 37 -1.31 -10.58 -1.97
N ARG A 38 -0.09 -10.62 -2.53
CA ARG A 38 1.01 -11.43 -1.99
C ARG A 38 1.64 -10.84 -0.71
N GLU A 39 1.66 -9.52 -0.56
CA GLU A 39 2.14 -8.89 0.69
C GLU A 39 1.13 -9.07 1.83
N VAL A 40 -0.17 -8.91 1.54
CA VAL A 40 -1.21 -9.14 2.54
C VAL A 40 -1.30 -10.63 2.91
N GLU A 41 -1.14 -11.53 1.94
CA GLU A 41 -1.03 -12.97 2.20
C GLU A 41 0.15 -13.32 3.11
N GLN A 42 1.36 -12.82 2.83
CA GLN A 42 2.53 -13.04 3.71
C GLN A 42 2.32 -12.47 5.12
N LEU A 43 1.70 -11.30 5.25
CA LEU A 43 1.36 -10.71 6.55
C LEU A 43 0.31 -11.53 7.33
N LEU A 44 -0.55 -12.27 6.62
CA LEU A 44 -1.55 -13.16 7.21
C LEU A 44 -0.97 -14.54 7.55
N GLU A 45 0.03 -15.03 6.81
CA GLU A 45 0.72 -16.30 7.06
C GLU A 45 1.63 -16.27 8.30
N ASP A 46 2.10 -15.09 8.73
CA ASP A 46 2.95 -14.92 9.93
C ASP A 46 2.13 -14.96 11.26
N LYS A 47 0.86 -15.40 11.24
CA LYS A 47 -0.04 -15.44 12.41
C LYS A 47 -0.46 -16.85 12.83
#